data_AF-A0A661ILT1-F1
#
_entry.id   AF-A0A661ILT1-F1
#
_cell.length_a   1.000
_cell.length_b   1.000
_cell.length_c   1.000
_cell.angle_alpha   90.00
_cell.angle_beta   90.00
_cell.angle_gamma   90.00
#
_symmetry.space_group_name_H-M   'P 1'
#
loop_
_entity.id
_entity.type
_entity.pdbx_description
1 polymer ?
#
loop_
_entity_poly.entity_id
_entity_poly.type
_entity_poly.pdbx_seq_one_letter_code
_entity_poly.pdbx_strand_id
1 'polypeptide(L)' 'EPLLELEMRLGEGTGAALALVIIEAAVKVLSQMATFSSAGVSKAL' A
#
# COMPACT_ATOMS: atom_id res chain seq x y z
N GLU A 1 2.55 2.92 -14.76
CA GLU A 1 1.95 1.59 -14.74
C GLU A 1 0.69 1.62 -13.87
N PRO A 2 -0.35 0.84 -14.17
CA PRO A 2 -1.54 0.74 -13.33
C PRO A 2 -1.21 0.00 -12.02
N LEU A 3 -1.87 0.38 -10.92
CA LEU A 3 -1.74 -0.32 -9.63
C LEU A 3 -2.33 -1.74 -9.68
N LEU A 4 -3.31 -1.95 -10.56
CA LEU A 4 -4.03 -3.21 -10.75
C LEU A 4 -4.21 -3.45 -12.24
N GLU A 5 -3.78 -4.61 -12.72
CA GLU A 5 -4.00 -5.09 -14.08
C GLU A 5 -4.93 -6.31 -14.01
N LEU A 6 -6.22 -6.07 -14.21
CA LEU A 6 -7.30 -7.06 -13.98
C LEU A 6 -8.25 -7.20 -15.19
N GLU A 7 -7.92 -6.58 -16.34
CA GLU A 7 -8.76 -6.57 -17.55
C GLU A 7 -10.22 -6.14 -17.28
N MET A 8 -10.45 -5.24 -16.32
CA MET A 8 -11.77 -4.78 -15.93
C MET A 8 -12.43 -3.91 -17.02
N ARG A 9 -13.73 -4.09 -17.21
CA ARG A 9 -14.53 -3.36 -18.22
C ARG A 9 -15.88 -2.85 -17.72
N LEU A 10 -16.10 -2.84 -16.41
CA LEU A 10 -17.36 -2.38 -15.82
C LEU A 10 -17.45 -0.83 -15.81
N GLY A 11 -16.33 -0.15 -15.54
CA GLY A 11 -16.31 1.31 -15.48
C GLY A 11 -16.87 1.86 -14.17
N GLU A 12 -17.47 3.05 -14.23
CA GLU A 12 -18.18 3.71 -13.12
C GLU A 12 -17.33 3.92 -11.84
N GLY A 13 -16.01 3.93 -11.96
CA GLY A 13 -15.10 4.09 -10.82
C GLY A 13 -14.85 2.81 -10.01
N THR A 14 -15.34 1.65 -10.45
CA THR A 14 -15.15 0.38 -9.74
C THR A 14 -13.66 -0.01 -9.57
N GLY A 15 -12.82 0.27 -10.57
CA GLY A 15 -11.36 0.12 -10.43
C GLY A 15 -10.74 1.05 -9.39
N ALA A 16 -11.25 2.28 -9.27
CA ALA A 16 -10.81 3.23 -8.25
C ALA A 16 -11.24 2.79 -6.85
N ALA A 17 -12.47 2.27 -6.71
CA ALA A 17 -12.96 1.70 -5.46
C ALA A 17 -12.10 0.53 -4.97
N LEU A 18 -11.64 -0.34 -5.88
CA LEU A 18 -10.71 -1.42 -5.55
C LEU A 18 -9.32 -0.88 -5.15
N ALA A 19 -8.83 0.15 -5.85
CA ALA A 19 -7.52 0.75 -5.55
C ALA A 19 -7.46 1.48 -4.20
N LEU A 20 -8.60 1.90 -3.63
CA LEU A 20 -8.63 2.63 -2.34
C LEU A 20 -7.97 1.86 -1.20
N VAL A 21 -8.14 0.53 -1.14
CA VAL A 21 -7.53 -0.30 -0.08
C VAL A 21 -6.00 -0.32 -0.21
N ILE A 22 -5.47 -0.28 -1.44
CA ILE A 22 -4.03 -0.21 -1.68
C ILE A 22 -3.49 1.15 -1.25
N ILE A 23 -4.21 2.23 -1.54
CA ILE A 23 -3.85 3.59 -1.11
C ILE A 23 -3.84 3.69 0.42
N GLU A 24 -4.86 3.15 1.09
CA GLU A 24 -4.91 3.11 2.56
C GLU A 24 -3.74 2.31 3.14
N ALA A 25 -3.42 1.16 2.55
CA ALA A 25 -2.27 0.35 2.96
C ALA A 25 -0.95 1.12 2.81
N ALA A 26 -0.77 1.86 1.71
CA ALA A 26 0.42 2.70 1.51
C ALA A 26 0.54 3.81 2.57
N VAL A 27 -0.58 4.46 2.93
CA VAL A 27 -0.61 5.45 4.01
C VAL A 27 -0.25 4.82 5.36
N LYS A 28 -0.76 3.62 5.66
CA LYS A 28 -0.41 2.89 6.89
C LYS A 28 1.06 2.50 6.91
N VAL A 29 1.60 2.02 5.79
CA VAL A 29 3.03 1.72 5.65
C VAL A 29 3.87 2.94 6.01
N LEU A 30 3.55 4.11 5.43
CA LEU A 30 4.29 5.33 5.68
C LEU A 30 4.17 5.84 7.13
N SER A 31 2.99 5.75 7.72
CA SER A 31 2.68 6.39 9.02
C SER A 31 2.83 5.46 10.23
N GLN A 32 2.79 4.15 10.04
CA GLN A 32 2.70 3.17 11.14
C GLN A 32 3.84 2.16 11.15
N MET A 33 4.68 2.06 10.10
CA MET A 33 5.84 1.18 10.17
C MET A 33 6.92 1.77 11.08
N ALA A 34 7.41 0.92 11.98
CA ALA A 34 8.57 1.23 12.80
C ALA A 34 9.83 1.34 11.92
N THR A 35 10.70 2.30 12.24
CA THR A 35 12.05 2.37 11.65
C THR A 35 12.91 1.20 12.13
N PHE A 36 13.97 0.88 11.39
CA PHE A 36 14.92 -0.18 11.79
C PHE A 36 15.54 0.06 13.18
N SER A 37 15.83 1.32 13.53
CA SER A 37 16.35 1.67 14.85
C SER A 37 15.32 1.42 15.96
N SER A 38 14.08 1.90 15.77
CA SER A 38 13.00 1.68 16.74
C SER A 38 12.58 0.22 16.86
N ALA A 39 12.74 -0.57 15.79
CA ALA A 39 12.48 -2.01 15.78
C ALA A 39 13.67 -2.84 16.29
N GLY A 40 14.79 -2.21 16.68
CA GLY A 40 15.97 -2.91 17.22
C GLY A 40 16.82 -3.66 16.19
N VAL A 41 16.58 -3.47 14.89
CA VAL A 41 17.27 -4.20 13.81
C VAL A 41 18.71 -3.70 13.62
N SER A 42 18.97 -2.40 13.78
CA SER A 42 20.29 -1.81 13.52
C SER A 42 21.40 -2.20 14.51
N LYS A 43 21.09 -2.94 15.58
CA LYS A 43 22.06 -3.37 16.62
C LYS A 43 22.40 -4.86 16.57
N ALA A 44 21.85 -5.61 15.61
CA ALA A 44 22.00 -7.06 15.52
C ALA A 44 23.23 -7.52 14.70
N LEU A 45 24.19 -6.62 14.43
CA LEU A 45 25.49 -6.87 13.79
C LEU A 45 26.59 -6.29 14.69
#